data_AF-A0A937CP27-F1
#
_entry.id   AF-A0A937CP27-F1
#
_cell.length_a   1.000
_cell.length_b   1.000
_cell.length_c   1.000
_cell.angle_alpha   90.00
_cell.angle_beta   90.00
_cell.angle_gamma   90.00
#
_symmetry.space_group_name_H-M   'P 1'
#
loop_
_entity.id
_entity.type
_entity.pdbx_description
1 polymer ?
#
loop_
_entity_poly.entity_id
_entity_poly.type
_entity_poly.pdbx_seq_one_letter_code
_entity_poly.pdbx_strand_id
1 'polypeptide(L)'
;MTPEAAKRDHWQMLKFMGINAIAGVIIGCAAAALIIAFNIGGIGTLIAHARNPILPILLIAFPMALLFGGAVTASAIWLMPYESKFAPRREKDQDD
;
A
#
# COMPACT_ATOMS: atom_id res chain seq x y z
N MET A 1 -17.87 24.64 3.35
CA MET A 1 -17.89 23.24 2.87
C MET A 1 -19.11 22.55 3.48
N THR A 2 -19.95 21.88 2.69
CA THR A 2 -21.05 21.09 3.26
C THR A 2 -20.51 19.79 3.88
N PRO A 3 -21.06 19.29 4.99
CA PRO A 3 -20.57 18.08 5.68
C PRO A 3 -20.53 16.85 4.76
N GLU A 4 -21.42 16.78 3.78
CA GLU A 4 -21.46 15.71 2.79
C GLU A 4 -20.33 15.77 1.75
N ALA A 5 -19.85 16.98 1.41
CA ALA A 5 -18.70 17.13 0.52
C ALA A 5 -17.40 16.65 1.18
N ALA A 6 -17.24 16.88 2.48
CA ALA A 6 -16.09 16.41 3.24
C ALA A 6 -16.05 14.87 3.36
N LYS A 7 -17.18 14.21 3.61
CA LYS A 7 -17.22 12.72 3.70
C LYS A 7 -16.79 12.05 2.39
N ARG A 8 -17.24 12.58 1.26
CA ARG A 8 -16.92 12.04 -0.07
C ARG A 8 -15.43 12.17 -0.39
N ASP A 9 -14.81 13.27 0.03
CA ASP A 9 -13.38 13.51 -0.12
C ASP A 9 -12.53 12.50 0.67
N HIS A 10 -12.84 12.30 1.95
CA HIS A 10 -12.18 11.30 2.79
C HIS A 10 -12.29 9.88 2.23
N TRP A 11 -13.45 9.51 1.68
CA TRP A 11 -13.64 8.21 1.03
C TRP A 11 -12.78 8.04 -0.22
N GLN A 12 -12.61 9.09 -1.01
CA GLN A 12 -11.73 9.06 -2.19
C GLN A 12 -10.26 8.92 -1.79
N MET A 13 -9.85 9.60 -0.72
CA MET A 13 -8.50 9.47 -0.15
C MET A 13 -8.26 8.05 0.39
N LEU A 14 -9.22 7.47 1.13
CA LEU A 14 -9.12 6.10 1.65
C LEU A 14 -9.05 5.07 0.52
N LYS A 15 -9.85 5.24 -0.53
CA LYS A 15 -9.80 4.35 -1.71
C LYS A 15 -8.44 4.43 -2.41
N PHE A 16 -7.90 5.64 -2.57
CA PHE A 16 -6.59 5.83 -3.17
C PHE A 16 -5.49 5.19 -2.32
N MET A 17 -5.53 5.39 -1.01
CA MET A 17 -4.62 4.77 -0.05
C MET A 17 -4.69 3.25 -0.13
N GLY A 18 -5.89 2.68 -0.12
CA GLY A 18 -6.11 1.23 -0.18
C GLY A 18 -5.57 0.59 -1.45
N ILE A 19 -5.74 1.22 -2.61
CA ILE A 19 -5.20 0.71 -3.89
C ILE A 19 -3.67 0.67 -3.85
N ASN A 20 -3.04 1.74 -3.36
CA ASN A 20 -1.58 1.82 -3.25
C ASN A 20 -1.04 0.84 -2.19
N ALA A 21 -1.76 0.65 -1.08
CA ALA A 21 -1.43 -0.34 -0.06
C ALA A 21 -1.43 -1.76 -0.63
N ILE A 22 -2.46 -2.11 -1.42
CA ILE A 22 -2.54 -3.43 -2.09
C ILE A 22 -1.35 -3.62 -3.05
N ALA A 23 -1.02 -2.59 -3.84
CA ALA A 23 0.14 -2.66 -4.74
C ALA A 23 1.44 -2.92 -3.95
N GLY A 24 1.65 -2.21 -2.84
CA GLY A 24 2.79 -2.45 -1.96
C GLY A 24 2.78 -3.83 -1.31
N VAL A 25 1.62 -4.33 -0.87
CA VAL A 25 1.48 -5.70 -0.33
C VAL A 25 1.91 -6.75 -1.36
N ILE A 26 1.48 -6.61 -2.62
CA ILE A 26 1.88 -7.52 -3.70
C ILE A 26 3.40 -7.50 -3.89
N ILE A 27 4.01 -6.31 -3.90
CA ILE A 27 5.47 -6.16 -4.02
C ILE A 27 6.19 -6.82 -2.83
N GLY A 28 5.72 -6.59 -1.61
CA GLY A 28 6.30 -7.20 -0.40
C GLY A 28 6.19 -8.73 -0.39
N CYS A 29 5.04 -9.27 -0.78
CA CYS A 29 4.85 -10.70 -0.95
C CYS A 29 5.77 -11.28 -2.05
N ALA A 30 5.91 -10.58 -3.18
CA ALA A 30 6.82 -11.00 -4.25
C ALA A 30 8.28 -11.00 -3.77
N ALA A 31 8.71 -9.97 -3.03
CA ALA A 31 10.04 -9.92 -2.45
C ALA A 31 10.28 -11.07 -1.46
N ALA A 32 9.34 -11.35 -0.56
CA ALA A 32 9.41 -12.49 0.35
C ALA A 32 9.50 -13.82 -0.40
N ALA A 33 8.70 -14.00 -1.46
CA ALA A 33 8.75 -15.19 -2.30
C ALA A 33 10.13 -15.35 -2.97
N LEU A 34 10.73 -14.27 -3.48
CA LEU A 34 12.07 -14.30 -4.08
C LEU A 34 13.16 -14.67 -3.05
N ILE A 35 13.09 -14.12 -1.83
CA ILE A 35 14.01 -14.46 -0.73
C ILE A 35 13.97 -15.97 -0.45
N ILE A 36 12.77 -16.53 -0.35
CA ILE A 36 12.57 -17.95 -0.06
C ILE A 36 13.00 -18.82 -1.26
N ALA A 37 12.58 -18.47 -2.47
CA ALA A 37 12.84 -19.24 -3.68
C ALA A 37 14.34 -19.28 -4.04
N PHE A 38 15.06 -18.17 -3.85
CA PHE A 38 16.51 -18.13 -4.05
C PHE A 38 17.32 -18.63 -2.84
N ASN A 39 16.64 -19.12 -1.80
CA ASN A 39 17.27 -19.64 -0.59
C ASN A 39 18.28 -18.65 0.03
N ILE A 40 17.94 -17.36 0.03
CA ILE A 40 18.84 -16.32 0.53
C ILE A 40 19.12 -16.59 2.01
N GLY A 41 20.40 -16.68 2.38
CA GLY A 41 20.81 -17.00 3.75
C GLY A 41 20.37 -18.39 4.24
N GLY A 42 20.01 -19.31 3.34
CA GLY A 42 19.54 -20.66 3.70
C GLY A 42 18.07 -20.73 4.13
N ILE A 43 17.31 -19.62 4.03
CA ILE A 43 15.92 -19.54 4.52
C ILE A 43 15.01 -20.59 3.89
N GLY A 44 15.11 -20.82 2.58
CA GLY A 44 14.31 -21.83 1.89
C GLY A 44 14.58 -23.24 2.43
N THR A 45 15.84 -23.58 2.70
CA THR A 45 16.23 -24.85 3.33
C THR A 45 15.70 -24.97 4.75
N LEU A 46 15.76 -23.89 5.56
CA LEU A 46 15.20 -23.87 6.91
C LEU A 46 13.68 -24.11 6.88
N ILE A 47 12.95 -23.46 5.97
CA ILE A 47 11.51 -23.65 5.80
C ILE A 47 11.20 -25.09 5.38
N ALA A 48 11.97 -25.67 4.46
CA ALA A 48 11.77 -27.04 3.98
C ALA A 48 11.95 -28.10 5.08
N HIS A 49 12.81 -27.85 6.08
CA HIS A 49 13.03 -28.75 7.21
C HIS A 49 12.12 -28.44 8.41
N ALA A 50 11.35 -27.35 8.37
CA ALA A 50 10.47 -26.99 9.46
C ALA A 50 9.30 -27.96 9.56
N ARG A 51 9.00 -28.41 10.79
CA ARG A 51 7.80 -29.23 11.06
C ARG A 51 6.49 -28.53 10.65
N ASN A 52 6.47 -27.20 10.73
CA ASN A 52 5.38 -26.37 10.23
C ASN A 52 5.96 -25.24 9.36
N PRO A 53 5.97 -25.38 8.03
CA PRO A 53 6.54 -24.37 7.13
C PRO A 53 5.67 -23.12 7.02
N ILE A 54 4.38 -23.18 7.39
CA ILE A 54 3.45 -22.05 7.26
C ILE A 54 3.87 -20.90 8.18
N LEU A 55 4.29 -21.22 9.41
CA LEU A 55 4.66 -20.22 10.40
C LEU A 55 5.85 -19.32 9.96
N PRO A 56 7.02 -19.87 9.54
CA PRO A 56 8.12 -19.04 9.06
C PRO A 56 7.78 -18.29 7.77
N ILE A 57 6.98 -18.88 6.87
CA ILE A 57 6.51 -18.16 5.67
C ILE A 57 5.71 -16.92 6.06
N LEU A 58 4.75 -17.05 6.99
CA LEU A 58 3.96 -15.92 7.46
C LEU A 58 4.81 -14.89 8.20
N LEU A 59 5.76 -15.32 9.04
CA LEU A 59 6.67 -14.43 9.76
C LEU A 59 7.55 -13.59 8.84
N ILE A 60 7.80 -14.03 7.61
CA ILE A 60 8.57 -13.28 6.61
C ILE A 60 7.63 -12.46 5.72
N ALA A 61 6.63 -13.11 5.13
CA ALA A 61 5.75 -12.50 4.13
C ALA A 61 4.87 -11.41 4.74
N PHE A 62 4.36 -11.59 5.96
CA PHE A 62 3.47 -10.63 6.61
C PHE A 62 4.14 -9.27 6.88
N PRO A 63 5.29 -9.19 7.58
CA PRO A 63 5.95 -7.90 7.77
C PRO A 63 6.47 -7.30 6.46
N MET A 64 6.89 -8.10 5.48
CA MET A 64 7.24 -7.59 4.16
C MET A 64 6.05 -6.96 3.44
N ALA A 65 4.90 -7.62 3.45
CA ALA A 65 3.66 -7.10 2.89
C ALA A 65 3.27 -5.76 3.55
N LEU A 66 3.35 -5.68 4.88
CA LEU A 66 3.06 -4.44 5.62
C LEU A 66 4.08 -3.33 5.32
N LEU A 67 5.36 -3.65 5.28
CA LEU A 67 6.43 -2.70 5.02
C LEU A 67 6.27 -2.06 3.63
N PHE A 68 6.13 -2.87 2.59
CA PHE A 68 5.97 -2.36 1.23
C PHE A 68 4.58 -1.73 1.03
N GLY A 69 3.53 -2.30 1.62
CA GLY A 69 2.19 -1.70 1.63
C GLY A 69 2.21 -0.28 2.19
N GLY A 70 2.84 -0.08 3.34
CA GLY A 70 3.04 1.23 3.95
C GLY A 70 3.91 2.16 3.12
N ALA A 71 5.03 1.67 2.59
CA ALA A 71 5.97 2.48 1.80
C ALA A 71 5.34 3.01 0.50
N VAL A 72 4.63 2.16 -0.24
CA VAL A 72 3.93 2.58 -1.48
C VAL A 72 2.80 3.54 -1.15
N THR A 73 2.05 3.28 -0.09
CA THR A 73 0.98 4.17 0.37
C THR A 73 1.50 5.55 0.78
N ALA A 74 2.56 5.60 1.60
CA ALA A 74 3.18 6.84 2.03
C ALA A 74 3.74 7.62 0.84
N SER A 75 4.38 6.92 -0.10
CA SER A 75 4.88 7.52 -1.34
C SER A 75 3.74 8.10 -2.17
N ALA A 76 2.63 7.38 -2.31
CA ALA A 76 1.46 7.84 -3.06
C ALA A 76 0.81 9.08 -2.43
N ILE A 77 0.76 9.16 -1.10
CA ILE A 77 0.28 10.35 -0.38
C ILE A 77 1.25 11.52 -0.61
N TRP A 78 2.56 11.28 -0.51
CA TRP A 78 3.57 12.31 -0.68
C TRP A 78 3.62 12.89 -2.10
N LEU A 79 3.44 12.06 -3.12
CA LEU A 79 3.39 12.48 -4.52
C LEU A 79 2.02 13.02 -4.95
N MET A 80 1.00 12.97 -4.09
CA MET A 80 -0.33 13.48 -4.46
C MET A 80 -0.30 15.02 -4.50
N PRO A 81 -0.60 15.66 -5.65
CA PRO A 81 -0.68 17.11 -5.74
C PRO A 81 -2.00 17.59 -5.12
N TYR A 82 -2.01 17.75 -3.80
CA TYR A 82 -3.18 18.08 -2.98
C TYR A 82 -3.95 19.31 -3.52
N GLU A 83 -3.19 20.33 -3.95
CA GLU A 83 -3.71 21.59 -4.51
C GLU A 83 -4.46 21.42 -5.86
N SER A 84 -4.16 20.39 -6.65
CA SER A 84 -4.71 20.26 -8.02
C SER A 84 -5.90 19.30 -8.12
N LYS A 85 -5.95 18.28 -7.27
CA LYS A 85 -6.95 17.22 -7.34
C LYS A 85 -8.21 17.53 -6.53
N PHE A 86 -8.09 18.37 -5.51
CA PHE A 86 -9.16 18.75 -4.59
C PHE A 86 -9.30 20.26 -4.38
N ALA A 87 -8.63 21.09 -5.20
CA ALA A 87 -8.95 22.50 -5.24
C ALA A 87 -10.47 22.65 -5.43
N PRO A 88 -11.16 23.45 -4.59
CA PRO A 88 -12.54 23.80 -4.88
C PRO A 88 -12.54 24.33 -6.30
N ARG A 89 -13.31 23.68 -7.18
CA ARG A 89 -13.57 24.20 -8.51
C ARG A 89 -14.01 25.64 -8.30
N ARG A 90 -13.13 26.61 -8.55
CA ARG A 90 -13.57 28.00 -8.65
C ARG A 90 -14.62 27.95 -9.74
N GLU A 91 -15.84 28.18 -9.32
CA GLU A 91 -16.98 28.50 -10.15
C GLU A 91 -16.51 29.64 -11.06
N LYS A 92 -16.09 29.26 -12.27
CA LYS A 92 -16.15 30.17 -13.40
C LYS A 92 -17.64 30.28 -13.66
N ASP A 93 -18.27 31.27 -13.05
CA ASP A 93 -19.55 31.88 -13.42
C ASP A 93 -19.82 33.01 -12.41
N GLN A 94 -19.04 34.09 -12.50
CA GLN A 94 -19.50 35.40 -12.08
C GLN A 94 -18.78 36.49 -12.88
N ASP A 95 -18.94 36.41 -14.20
CA ASP A 95 -18.97 37.60 -15.03
C ASP A 95 -20.45 37.89 -15.31
N ASP A 96 -20.99 38.94 -14.68
CA ASP A 96 -22.06 39.83 -15.16
C ASP A 96 -22.05 41.11 -14.31
#